data_AF-A0ABD0K2C8-F1
#
_entry.id   AF-A0ABD0K2C8-F1
#
_cell.length_a   1.000
_cell.length_b   1.000
_cell.length_c   1.000
_cell.angle_alpha   90.00
_cell.angle_beta   90.00
_cell.angle_gamma   90.00
#
_symmetry.space_group_name_H-M   'P 1'
#
loop_
_entity.id
_entity.type
_entity.pdbx_description
1 polymer ?
#
loop_
_entity_poly.entity_id
_entity_poly.type
_entity_poly.pdbx_seq_one_letter_code
_entity_poly.pdbx_strand_id
1 'polypeptide(L)'
;MPQATFVNKFLGTVVISYVHDTDRHNYDYQVLLFTHDTPKAVVAYSPPDSESFYPTDVCFYVIGGVTVLLVADWLGDSVHVLHVTEERLSFVRHLAADCTELVKPGALSTDWTGRLWVGCRGGTVLCGSPLGPD
;
A
#
# COMPACT_ATOMS: atom_id res chain seq x y z
N MET A 1 -7.41 -27.17 -19.89
CA MET A 1 -7.63 -26.20 -18.79
C MET A 1 -7.08 -24.86 -19.26
N PRO A 2 -7.85 -23.77 -19.26
CA PRO A 2 -7.28 -22.48 -19.64
C PRO A 2 -6.35 -22.02 -18.52
N GLN A 3 -5.07 -21.90 -18.86
CA GLN A 3 -4.04 -21.31 -18.02
C GLN A 3 -4.31 -19.80 -17.99
N ALA A 4 -4.82 -19.29 -16.87
CA ALA A 4 -4.97 -17.86 -16.68
C ALA A 4 -3.58 -17.24 -16.55
N THR A 5 -3.07 -16.68 -17.65
CA THR A 5 -1.88 -15.83 -17.63
C THR A 5 -2.24 -14.53 -16.92
N PHE A 6 -1.89 -14.41 -15.65
CA PHE A 6 -1.93 -13.14 -14.93
C PHE A 6 -0.83 -12.22 -15.49
N VAL A 7 -1.19 -11.43 -16.50
CA VAL A 7 -0.39 -10.26 -16.86
C VAL A 7 -0.79 -9.18 -15.87
N ASN A 8 -0.03 -9.03 -14.78
CA ASN A 8 -0.16 -7.82 -13.96
C ASN A 8 0.27 -6.66 -14.86
N LYS A 9 -0.69 -5.96 -15.49
CA LYS A 9 -0.39 -4.83 -16.38
C LYS A 9 0.33 -3.69 -15.66
N PHE A 10 0.30 -3.67 -14.32
CA PHE A 10 1.19 -2.86 -13.51
C PHE A 10 2.51 -3.60 -13.29
N LEU A 11 3.26 -3.80 -14.38
CA LEU A 11 4.71 -3.95 -14.29
C LEU A 11 5.24 -2.56 -13.97
N GLY A 12 5.14 -2.16 -12.71
CA GLY A 12 5.61 -0.88 -12.23
C GLY A 12 6.40 -1.01 -10.94
N THR A 13 7.38 -0.13 -10.75
CA THR A 13 8.12 -0.01 -9.49
C THR A 13 7.39 0.95 -8.59
N VAL A 14 7.17 0.58 -7.33
CA VAL A 14 6.65 1.50 -6.30
C VAL A 14 7.81 1.93 -5.42
N VAL A 15 7.91 3.24 -5.17
CA VAL A 15 8.94 3.83 -4.31
C VAL A 15 8.27 4.67 -3.24
N ILE A 16 8.62 4.43 -1.98
CA ILE A 16 8.33 5.36 -0.90
C ILE A 16 9.39 6.46 -0.95
N SER A 17 8.93 7.71 -1.01
CA SER A 17 9.77 8.89 -1.09
C SER A 17 9.35 9.89 -0.02
N TYR A 18 10.27 10.77 0.37
CA TYR A 18 9.99 11.90 1.24
C TYR A 18 10.42 13.19 0.52
N VAL A 19 9.59 14.21 0.63
CA VAL A 19 9.87 15.56 0.14
C VAL A 19 10.15 16.41 1.37
N HIS A 20 11.31 17.06 1.39
CA HIS A 20 11.61 18.02 2.44
C HIS A 20 10.91 19.34 2.12
N ASP A 21 9.88 19.68 2.88
CA ASP A 21 9.27 21.00 2.88
C ASP A 21 10.17 21.94 3.70
N THR A 22 10.98 22.72 2.98
CA THR A 22 11.91 23.69 3.58
C THR A 22 11.22 24.81 4.31
N ASP A 23 9.99 25.16 3.94
CA ASP A 23 9.25 26.27 4.55
C ASP A 23 8.66 25.83 5.91
N ARG A 24 8.24 24.56 6.01
CA ARG A 24 7.69 23.99 7.25
C ARG A 24 8.71 23.25 8.12
N HIS A 25 9.96 23.09 7.66
CA HIS A 25 10.97 22.23 8.28
C HIS A 25 10.42 20.82 8.57
N ASN A 26 9.62 20.31 7.63
CA ASN A 26 8.91 19.04 7.77
C ASN A 26 9.20 18.13 6.57
N TYR A 27 8.98 16.83 6.75
CA TYR A 27 9.07 15.84 5.69
C TYR A 27 7.68 15.36 5.33
N ASP A 28 7.27 15.59 4.09
CA ASP A 28 6.03 15.04 3.55
C ASP A 28 6.35 13.73 2.83
N TYR A 29 5.74 12.65 3.31
CA TYR A 29 5.91 11.35 2.69
C TYR A 29 4.95 11.18 1.51
N GLN A 30 5.43 10.50 0.47
CA GLN A 30 4.65 10.18 -0.72
C GLN A 30 4.98 8.78 -1.22
N VAL A 31 4.00 8.15 -1.84
CA VAL A 31 4.17 6.88 -2.57
C VAL A 31 4.15 7.20 -4.05
N LEU A 32 5.22 6.83 -4.76
CA LEU A 32 5.38 7.05 -6.20
C LEU A 32 5.25 5.72 -6.93
N LEU A 33 4.43 5.67 -7.97
CA LEU A 33 4.35 4.54 -8.89
C LEU A 33 5.02 4.92 -10.22
N PHE A 34 5.93 4.07 -10.68
CA PHE A 34 6.62 4.17 -11.95
C PHE A 34 6.15 3.03 -12.85
N THR A 35 6.06 3.24 -14.16
CA THR A 35 5.87 2.16 -15.14
C THR A 35 7.23 1.66 -15.60
N HIS A 36 7.36 0.37 -15.91
CA HIS A 36 8.63 -0.19 -16.42
C HIS A 36 9.11 0.48 -17.73
N ASP A 37 8.18 1.02 -18.52
CA ASP A 37 8.46 1.54 -19.85
C ASP A 37 9.01 2.97 -19.84
N THR A 38 8.90 3.70 -18.71
CA THR A 38 9.42 5.06 -18.59
C THR A 38 10.03 5.32 -17.21
N PRO A 39 11.17 6.01 -17.11
CA PRO A 39 11.74 6.40 -15.81
C PRO A 39 10.96 7.53 -15.13
N LYS A 40 9.75 7.87 -15.60
CA LYS A 40 8.93 8.95 -15.05
C LYS A 40 7.95 8.36 -14.05
N ALA A 41 7.86 8.98 -12.86
CA ALA A 41 6.77 8.69 -11.94
C ALA A 41 5.45 8.97 -12.66
N VAL A 42 4.62 7.96 -12.73
CA VAL A 42 3.33 8.01 -13.40
C VAL A 42 2.38 8.79 -12.50
N VAL A 43 2.42 8.51 -11.20
CA VAL A 43 1.52 9.07 -10.18
C VAL A 43 2.16 9.11 -8.80
N ALA A 44 1.71 10.05 -7.98
CA ALA A 44 2.06 10.17 -6.57
C ALA A 44 0.80 10.05 -5.70
N TYR A 45 0.96 9.49 -4.50
CA TYR A 45 -0.03 9.51 -3.43
C TYR A 45 0.57 10.10 -2.17
N SER A 46 -0.10 11.12 -1.65
CA SER A 46 0.00 11.59 -0.28
C SER A 46 -1.42 11.68 0.28
N PRO A 47 -1.68 11.28 1.52
CA PRO A 47 -2.96 11.52 2.17
C PRO A 47 -3.18 13.03 2.39
N PRO A 48 -4.41 13.45 2.72
CA PRO A 48 -4.71 14.85 2.99
C PRO A 48 -3.82 15.44 4.10
N ASP A 49 -3.44 16.72 3.97
CA ASP A 49 -2.51 17.45 4.87
C ASP A 49 -2.80 17.34 6.39
N SER A 50 -4.01 16.93 6.77
CA SER A 50 -4.41 16.76 8.16
C SER A 50 -4.08 15.39 8.77
N GLU A 51 -3.62 14.43 7.97
CA GLU A 51 -3.35 13.06 8.38
C GLU A 51 -1.84 12.85 8.56
N SER A 52 -1.44 12.34 9.74
CA SER A 52 -0.04 11.92 9.95
C SER A 52 0.20 10.67 9.12
N PHE A 53 1.18 10.72 8.21
CA PHE A 53 1.46 9.64 7.29
C PHE A 53 2.93 9.29 7.29
N TYR A 54 3.25 8.04 7.61
CA TYR A 54 4.59 7.49 7.63
C TYR A 54 4.58 6.12 6.92
N PRO A 55 4.57 6.11 5.57
CA PRO A 55 4.59 4.88 4.81
C PRO A 55 5.92 4.15 5.04
N THR A 56 5.84 2.86 5.37
CA THR A 56 7.03 2.02 5.63
C THR A 56 7.20 0.91 4.62
N ASP A 57 6.09 0.39 4.09
CA ASP A 57 6.12 -0.67 3.08
C ASP A 57 4.89 -0.60 2.17
N VAL A 58 5.01 -1.23 1.01
CA VAL A 58 3.96 -1.28 -0.02
C VAL A 58 3.81 -2.68 -0.59
N CYS A 59 2.59 -3.09 -0.91
CA CYS A 59 2.34 -4.40 -1.51
C CYS A 59 1.18 -4.35 -2.50
N PHE A 60 1.39 -4.85 -3.72
CA PHE A 60 0.28 -5.10 -4.63
C PHE A 60 -0.56 -6.27 -4.13
N TYR A 61 -1.87 -6.11 -4.18
CA TYR A 61 -2.79 -7.13 -3.68
C TYR A 61 -4.08 -7.19 -4.49
N VAL A 62 -4.83 -8.27 -4.36
CA VAL A 62 -6.10 -8.48 -5.06
C VAL A 62 -7.23 -8.58 -4.06
N ILE A 63 -8.22 -7.69 -4.17
CA ILE A 63 -9.43 -7.68 -3.34
C ILE A 63 -10.64 -7.79 -4.26
N GLY A 64 -11.42 -8.86 -4.15
CA GLY A 64 -12.61 -9.06 -5.00
C GLY A 64 -12.29 -9.08 -6.50
N GLY A 65 -11.12 -9.59 -6.88
CA GLY A 65 -10.65 -9.61 -8.27
C GLY A 65 -10.04 -8.29 -8.79
N VAL A 66 -9.98 -7.24 -7.95
CA VAL A 66 -9.41 -5.94 -8.31
C VAL A 66 -8.02 -5.79 -7.70
N THR A 67 -7.04 -5.42 -8.52
CA THR A 67 -5.68 -5.09 -8.07
C THR A 67 -5.68 -3.74 -7.35
N VAL A 68 -5.13 -3.72 -6.14
CA VAL A 68 -4.93 -2.54 -5.31
C VAL A 68 -3.48 -2.44 -4.88
N LEU A 69 -3.06 -1.25 -4.44
CA LEU A 69 -1.79 -1.04 -3.74
C LEU A 69 -2.09 -0.85 -2.26
N LEU A 70 -1.51 -1.70 -1.44
CA LEU A 70 -1.52 -1.55 0.02
C LEU A 70 -0.31 -0.72 0.43
N VAL A 71 -0.51 0.19 1.40
CA VAL A 71 0.57 1.00 1.98
C VAL A 71 0.49 0.89 3.50
N ALA A 72 1.53 0.37 4.14
CA ALA A 72 1.63 0.32 5.58
C ALA A 72 2.00 1.70 6.11
N ASP A 73 1.15 2.29 6.94
CA ASP A 73 1.40 3.55 7.64
C ASP A 73 1.71 3.30 9.11
N TRP A 74 2.96 3.57 9.48
CA TRP A 74 3.49 3.35 10.81
C TRP A 74 2.96 4.34 11.85
N LEU A 75 2.64 5.58 11.47
CA LEU A 75 2.12 6.55 12.44
C LEU A 75 0.61 6.44 12.60
N GLY A 76 -0.10 6.12 11.51
CA GLY A 76 -1.55 5.93 11.52
C GLY A 76 -2.03 4.59 12.07
N ASP A 77 -1.13 3.67 12.45
CA ASP A 77 -1.48 2.30 12.87
C ASP A 77 -2.42 1.62 11.85
N SER A 78 -2.15 1.83 10.55
CA SER A 78 -3.09 1.47 9.50
C SER A 78 -2.42 0.96 8.23
N VAL A 79 -3.20 0.29 7.39
CA VAL A 79 -2.79 -0.05 6.03
C VAL A 79 -3.77 0.61 5.05
N HIS A 80 -3.29 1.54 4.25
CA HIS A 80 -4.10 2.25 3.26
C HIS A 80 -4.34 1.32 2.07
N VAL A 81 -5.58 1.25 1.59
CA VAL A 81 -5.94 0.56 0.35
C VAL A 81 -6.10 1.62 -0.74
N LEU A 82 -5.23 1.56 -1.74
CA LEU A 82 -5.26 2.47 -2.88
C LEU A 82 -5.72 1.74 -4.14
N HIS A 83 -6.67 2.34 -4.86
CA HIS A 83 -6.97 1.93 -6.22
C HIS A 83 -5.88 2.45 -7.17
N VAL A 84 -5.43 1.58 -8.06
CA VAL A 84 -4.31 1.83 -8.97
C VAL A 84 -4.83 1.96 -10.40
N THR A 85 -4.53 3.09 -11.04
CA THR A 85 -4.77 3.33 -12.46
C THR A 85 -3.49 3.88 -13.09
N GLU A 86 -3.43 3.91 -14.42
CA GLU A 86 -2.31 4.53 -15.15
C GLU A 86 -2.19 6.04 -14.91
N GLU A 87 -3.22 6.69 -14.35
CA GLU A 87 -3.25 8.15 -14.19
C GLU A 87 -3.39 8.60 -12.74
N ARG A 88 -3.76 7.69 -11.83
CA ARG A 88 -3.93 8.04 -10.41
C ARG A 88 -3.77 6.86 -9.43
N LEU A 89 -3.22 7.17 -8.25
CA LEU A 89 -3.42 6.42 -7.01
C LEU A 89 -4.52 7.10 -6.19
N SER A 90 -5.60 6.37 -5.87
CA SER A 90 -6.74 6.92 -5.12
C SER A 90 -6.99 6.15 -3.84
N PHE A 91 -7.06 6.84 -2.70
CA PHE A 91 -7.45 6.23 -1.44
C PHE A 91 -8.87 5.64 -1.52
N VAL A 92 -9.03 4.42 -1.02
CA VAL A 92 -10.30 3.71 -0.96
C VAL A 92 -10.78 3.59 0.49
N ARG A 93 -9.94 3.01 1.36
CA ARG A 93 -10.22 2.76 2.78
C ARG A 93 -8.94 2.36 3.52
N HIS A 94 -9.01 2.29 4.85
CA HIS A 94 -8.04 1.53 5.64
C HIS A 94 -8.42 0.05 5.68
N LEU A 95 -7.44 -0.83 5.53
CA LEU A 95 -7.61 -2.26 5.70
C LEU A 95 -7.66 -2.58 7.19
N ALA A 96 -8.62 -3.42 7.59
CA ALA A 96 -8.77 -3.91 8.96
C ALA A 96 -8.79 -2.77 10.00
N ALA A 97 -9.54 -1.70 9.71
CA ALA A 97 -9.64 -0.50 10.54
C ALA A 97 -10.05 -0.79 12.01
N ASP A 98 -10.77 -1.90 12.24
CA ASP A 98 -11.19 -2.34 13.57
C ASP A 98 -10.22 -3.33 14.24
N CYS A 99 -9.08 -3.65 13.60
CA CYS A 99 -8.09 -4.57 14.13
C CYS A 99 -7.15 -3.86 15.10
N THR A 100 -7.36 -4.05 16.40
CA THR A 100 -6.53 -3.44 17.45
C THR A 100 -5.10 -3.98 17.51
N GLU A 101 -4.83 -5.13 16.88
CA GLU A 101 -3.50 -5.73 16.82
C GLU A 101 -2.64 -5.13 15.69
N LEU A 102 -3.23 -4.36 14.78
CA LEU A 102 -2.53 -3.69 13.68
C LEU A 102 -1.81 -2.45 14.21
N VAL A 103 -0.72 -2.65 14.95
CA VAL A 103 0.04 -1.58 15.57
C VAL A 103 1.33 -1.36 14.81
N LYS A 104 1.48 -0.16 14.23
CA LYS A 104 2.67 0.29 13.51
C LYS A 104 3.14 -0.75 12.49
N PRO A 105 2.33 -1.01 11.45
CA PRO A 105 2.72 -1.96 10.41
C PRO A 105 3.99 -1.45 9.72
N GLY A 106 4.94 -2.36 9.52
CA GLY A 106 6.27 -2.07 8.97
C GLY A 106 6.68 -2.98 7.81
N ALA A 107 5.92 -4.05 7.55
CA ALA A 107 6.19 -4.97 6.44
C ALA A 107 4.88 -5.56 5.91
N LEU A 108 4.75 -5.65 4.59
CA LEU A 108 3.61 -6.22 3.88
C LEU A 108 4.11 -7.27 2.88
N SER A 109 3.50 -8.44 2.89
CA SER A 109 3.81 -9.47 1.91
C SER A 109 2.61 -10.34 1.60
N THR A 110 2.59 -10.93 0.40
CA THR A 110 1.55 -11.85 -0.03
C THR A 110 2.17 -13.21 -0.30
N ASP A 111 1.52 -14.27 0.16
CA ASP A 111 1.96 -15.62 -0.14
C ASP A 111 1.32 -16.15 -1.44
N TRP A 112 1.77 -17.33 -1.87
CA TRP A 112 1.29 -17.97 -3.09
C TRP A 112 -0.20 -18.37 -3.04
N THR A 113 -0.82 -18.40 -1.86
CA THR A 113 -2.26 -18.64 -1.70
C THR A 113 -3.07 -17.36 -1.83
N GLY A 114 -2.41 -16.20 -1.95
CA GLY A 114 -3.04 -14.89 -1.96
C GLY A 114 -3.42 -14.39 -0.57
N ARG A 115 -2.81 -14.91 0.51
CA ARG A 115 -3.00 -14.37 1.86
C ARG A 115 -2.05 -13.21 2.09
N LEU A 116 -2.55 -12.15 2.73
CA LEU A 116 -1.73 -11.03 3.19
C LEU A 116 -1.10 -11.34 4.54
N TRP A 117 0.18 -11.00 4.66
CA TRP A 117 0.97 -11.04 5.88
C TRP A 117 1.41 -9.62 6.21
N VAL A 118 1.20 -9.21 7.47
CA VAL A 118 1.54 -7.87 7.96
C VAL A 118 2.45 -8.00 9.19
N GLY A 119 3.69 -7.53 9.05
CA GLY A 119 4.62 -7.39 10.15
C GLY A 119 4.37 -6.08 10.90
N CYS A 120 4.16 -6.17 12.20
CA CYS A 120 3.84 -5.04 13.09
C CYS A 120 4.97 -4.79 14.09
N ARG A 121 4.97 -3.61 14.72
CA ARG A 121 5.92 -3.30 15.80
C ARG A 121 5.76 -4.30 16.95
N GLY A 122 6.89 -4.70 17.53
CA GLY A 122 6.92 -5.66 18.64
C GLY A 122 7.01 -7.12 18.19
N GLY A 123 7.10 -7.38 16.88
CA GLY A 123 7.30 -8.72 16.33
C GLY A 123 5.99 -9.48 16.07
N THR A 124 4.83 -8.84 16.28
CA THR A 124 3.54 -9.40 15.91
C THR A 124 3.43 -9.53 14.40
N VAL A 125 2.95 -10.69 13.95
CA VAL A 125 2.66 -10.95 12.53
C VAL A 125 1.19 -11.30 12.41
N LEU A 126 0.45 -10.49 11.67
CA LEU A 126 -0.95 -10.72 11.35
C LEU A 126 -1.06 -11.37 9.98
N CYS A 127 -2.02 -12.26 9.81
CA CYS A 127 -2.32 -12.82 8.49
C CYS A 127 -3.82 -12.99 8.29
N GLY A 128 -4.28 -12.79 7.06
CA GLY A 128 -5.71 -12.92 6.76
C GLY A 128 -6.05 -12.66 5.30
N SER A 129 -7.28 -13.05 4.95
CA SER A 129 -7.93 -12.53 3.75
C SER A 129 -8.58 -11.18 4.10
N PRO A 130 -8.48 -10.15 3.26
CA PRO A 130 -9.16 -8.86 3.44
C PRO A 130 -10.68 -9.00 3.21
N LEU A 131 -11.11 -10.13 2.66
CA LEU A 131 -12.50 -10.55 2.66
C LEU A 131 -12.69 -11.25 4.01
N GLY A 132 -13.43 -10.63 4.93
CA GLY A 132 -13.95 -11.34 6.11
C GLY A 132 -14.73 -12.59 5.70
N PRO A 133 -15.20 -13.41 6.66
CA PRO A 133 -16.05 -14.55 6.31
C PRO A 133 -17.26 -14.05 5.50
N ASP A 134 -17.52 -14.70 4.37
CA ASP A 134 -18.72 -14.49 3.54
C ASP A 134 -20.02 -14.60 4.36
#